data_AF-A0AAW0X3Q0-F1
#
_entry.id   AF-A0AAW0X3Q0-F1
#
_cell.length_a   1.000
_cell.length_b   1.000
_cell.length_c   1.000
_cell.angle_alpha   90.00
_cell.angle_beta   90.00
_cell.angle_gamma   90.00
#
_symmetry.space_group_name_H-M   'P 1'
#
loop_
_entity.id
_entity.type
_entity.pdbx_description
1 polymer ?
#
loop_
_entity_poly.entity_id
_entity_poly.type
_entity_poly.pdbx_seq_one_letter_code
_entity_poly.pdbx_strand_id
1 'polypeptide(L)'
;TLLNHEPFHVDTLLQVSEIFRLGDDSAMAAQLIERALYVLESASHPLFNIATGVCRLQYRQQENRSLFIALFRHILNVGQKGCYRTALELCKLLLNLSPDDDPLAVSLMIDFYALRAQEYEWLVALFDLYEPSKNLSMLPSFAFSVPLALFHLSVGVDQSSARDKRELVKAAALAEELGTPEEMRKRADTMIQKALIMFPGVLVPLLDKCNIQPDPVVASHAFFGPRAQIEQSKGLSQIVSLYVGRCFHVWKEAGVMTWLEENVQIVLARIDSGDPMVKEGEEIRKTRYQGTPMAIYRHILMAEIKHATATLPAALANTPVMSYDPLPPPDSICGYNRPPSSNQPVNNSSSILASFFRSLLPNYDPNAPEVGTEEGAAALEEAGAEEEVRAVGDLRASVNTLLDAMRDLLSNIHLPEPPGNEADMSEEENNEWD
;
A
#
# COMPACT_ATOMS: atom_id res chain seq x y z
N THR A 1 -20.28 -19.63 8.92
CA THR A 1 -19.53 -18.38 9.15
C THR A 1 -20.32 -17.21 8.61
N LEU A 2 -20.08 -15.96 9.06
CA LEU A 2 -20.82 -14.78 8.58
C LEU A 2 -20.77 -14.65 7.05
N LEU A 3 -19.65 -15.00 6.41
CA LEU A 3 -19.52 -15.02 4.95
C LEU A 3 -20.50 -15.99 4.25
N ASN A 4 -20.88 -17.10 4.89
CA ASN A 4 -21.85 -18.04 4.32
C ASN A 4 -23.29 -17.53 4.45
N HIS A 5 -23.57 -16.72 5.47
CA HIS A 5 -24.90 -16.13 5.70
C HIS A 5 -25.05 -14.80 4.94
N GLU A 6 -23.98 -14.00 4.89
CA GLU A 6 -23.90 -12.66 4.33
C GLU A 6 -22.68 -12.55 3.40
N PRO A 7 -22.73 -13.17 2.19
CA PRO A 7 -21.61 -13.25 1.26
C PRO A 7 -21.16 -11.90 0.67
N PHE A 8 -21.95 -10.85 0.89
CA PHE A 8 -21.70 -9.49 0.41
C PHE A 8 -21.28 -8.53 1.54
N HIS A 9 -21.02 -9.02 2.76
CA HIS A 9 -20.54 -8.17 3.84
C HIS A 9 -19.09 -7.69 3.58
N VAL A 10 -18.94 -6.40 3.24
CA VAL A 10 -17.70 -5.79 2.75
C VAL A 10 -16.53 -5.98 3.71
N ASP A 11 -16.71 -5.70 5.01
CA ASP A 11 -15.62 -5.81 5.99
C ASP A 11 -15.13 -7.26 6.14
N THR A 12 -16.03 -8.24 6.01
CA THR A 12 -15.65 -9.66 6.01
C THR A 12 -14.91 -10.03 4.73
N LEU A 13 -15.34 -9.53 3.56
CA LEU A 13 -14.63 -9.75 2.31
C LEU A 13 -13.19 -9.20 2.39
N LEU A 14 -13.02 -7.99 2.91
CA LEU A 14 -11.71 -7.38 3.13
C LEU A 14 -10.87 -8.20 4.12
N GLN A 15 -11.44 -8.63 5.24
CA GLN A 15 -10.71 -9.42 6.24
C GLN A 15 -10.30 -10.81 5.73
N VAL A 16 -11.18 -11.49 5.00
CA VAL A 16 -10.92 -12.82 4.45
C VAL A 16 -9.96 -12.75 3.26
N SER A 17 -10.02 -11.68 2.45
CA SER A 17 -9.04 -11.45 1.38
C SER A 17 -7.61 -11.43 1.92
N GLU A 18 -7.40 -10.84 3.11
CA GLU A 18 -6.09 -10.85 3.78
C GLU A 18 -5.67 -12.27 4.18
N ILE A 19 -6.60 -13.09 4.68
CA ILE A 19 -6.30 -14.47 5.09
C ILE A 19 -5.85 -15.29 3.87
N PHE A 20 -6.57 -15.20 2.75
CA PHE A 20 -6.16 -15.87 1.51
C PHE A 20 -4.81 -15.36 1.01
N ARG A 21 -4.58 -14.06 1.09
CA ARG A 21 -3.30 -13.45 0.71
C ARG A 21 -2.14 -13.95 1.57
N LEU A 22 -2.32 -14.08 2.88
CA LEU A 22 -1.33 -14.66 3.80
C LEU A 22 -1.14 -16.17 3.58
N GLY A 23 -2.15 -16.84 3.03
CA GLY A 23 -2.10 -18.24 2.59
C GLY A 23 -1.54 -18.44 1.17
N ASP A 24 -0.91 -17.42 0.58
CA ASP A 24 -0.38 -17.39 -0.79
C ASP A 24 -1.42 -17.63 -1.92
N ASP A 25 -2.72 -17.53 -1.63
CA ASP A 25 -3.79 -17.55 -2.62
C ASP A 25 -4.16 -16.11 -3.06
N SER A 26 -3.27 -15.54 -3.86
CA SER A 26 -3.44 -14.18 -4.41
C SER A 26 -4.64 -14.05 -5.37
N ALA A 27 -5.01 -15.13 -6.05
CA ALA A 27 -6.12 -15.14 -7.00
C ALA A 27 -7.46 -14.98 -6.26
N MET A 28 -7.69 -15.79 -5.23
CA MET A 28 -8.90 -15.69 -4.42
C MET A 28 -8.94 -14.38 -3.64
N ALA A 29 -7.80 -13.93 -3.09
CA ALA A 29 -7.72 -12.63 -2.44
C ALA A 29 -8.15 -11.49 -3.38
N ALA A 30 -7.69 -11.50 -4.63
CA ALA A 30 -8.08 -10.50 -5.63
C ALA A 30 -9.58 -10.54 -5.95
N GLN A 31 -10.17 -11.73 -6.12
CA GLN A 31 -11.60 -11.89 -6.37
C GLN A 31 -12.46 -11.35 -5.22
N LEU A 32 -12.04 -11.55 -3.97
CA LEU A 32 -12.74 -11.01 -2.80
C LEU A 32 -12.68 -9.48 -2.73
N ILE A 33 -11.55 -8.87 -3.11
CA ILE A 33 -11.43 -7.41 -3.23
C ILE A 33 -12.32 -6.88 -4.36
N GLU A 34 -12.34 -7.54 -5.52
CA GLU A 34 -13.21 -7.18 -6.65
C GLU A 34 -14.70 -7.30 -6.28
N ARG A 35 -15.07 -8.35 -5.55
CA ARG A 35 -16.43 -8.49 -5.01
C ARG A 35 -16.77 -7.40 -4.00
N ALA A 36 -15.84 -7.01 -3.13
CA ALA A 36 -16.05 -5.91 -2.18
C ALA A 36 -16.30 -4.59 -2.92
N LEU A 37 -15.53 -4.29 -3.98
CA LEU A 37 -15.75 -3.12 -4.82
C LEU A 37 -17.09 -3.17 -5.55
N TYR A 38 -17.47 -4.33 -6.10
CA TYR A 38 -18.78 -4.52 -6.73
C TYR A 38 -19.93 -4.21 -5.77
N VAL A 39 -19.86 -4.70 -4.52
CA VAL A 39 -20.90 -4.41 -3.52
C VAL A 39 -20.97 -2.91 -3.22
N LEU A 40 -19.82 -2.26 -3.02
CA LEU A 40 -19.77 -0.82 -2.76
C LEU A 40 -20.31 0.02 -3.93
N GLU A 41 -19.99 -0.37 -5.16
CA GLU A 41 -20.53 0.26 -6.37
C GLU A 41 -22.05 0.06 -6.48
N SER A 42 -22.52 -1.17 -6.29
CA SER A 42 -23.95 -1.51 -6.38
C SER A 42 -24.82 -0.80 -5.33
N ALA A 43 -24.24 -0.46 -4.18
CA ALA A 43 -24.90 0.27 -3.10
C ALA A 43 -24.71 1.80 -3.19
N SER A 44 -23.97 2.29 -4.19
CA SER A 44 -23.69 3.71 -4.33
C SER A 44 -24.94 4.50 -4.72
N HIS A 45 -25.12 5.67 -4.11
CA HIS A 45 -26.20 6.57 -4.49
C HIS A 45 -26.03 6.99 -5.97
N PRO A 46 -27.08 7.10 -6.79
CA PRO A 46 -26.94 7.46 -8.22
C PRO A 46 -26.24 8.79 -8.51
N LEU A 47 -26.24 9.71 -7.54
CA LEU A 47 -25.51 10.99 -7.62
C LEU A 47 -24.03 10.88 -7.24
N PHE A 48 -23.61 9.76 -6.66
CA PHE A 48 -22.21 9.48 -6.36
C PHE A 48 -21.49 9.03 -7.64
N ASN A 49 -21.23 10.00 -8.52
CA ASN A 49 -20.52 9.76 -9.77
C ASN A 49 -19.02 10.06 -9.61
N ILE A 50 -18.28 9.00 -9.30
CA ILE A 50 -16.84 9.00 -9.11
C ILE A 50 -16.08 9.63 -10.31
N ALA A 51 -16.58 9.46 -11.55
CA ALA A 51 -15.92 9.94 -12.76
C ALA A 51 -15.89 11.48 -12.88
N THR A 52 -16.69 12.19 -12.08
CA THR A 52 -16.74 13.66 -12.11
C THR A 52 -15.53 14.32 -11.45
N GLY A 53 -14.77 13.60 -10.62
CA GLY A 53 -13.64 14.15 -9.86
C GLY A 53 -14.03 15.09 -8.71
N VAL A 54 -15.32 15.30 -8.43
CA VAL A 54 -15.82 16.16 -7.34
C VAL A 54 -16.42 15.39 -6.17
N CYS A 55 -16.47 14.06 -6.23
CA CYS A 55 -16.87 13.22 -5.10
C CYS A 55 -15.81 13.27 -4.00
N ARG A 56 -16.22 13.67 -2.79
CA ARG A 56 -15.36 13.71 -1.60
C ARG A 56 -15.96 12.84 -0.51
N LEU A 57 -15.11 12.04 0.13
CA LEU A 57 -15.48 11.18 1.25
C LEU A 57 -14.52 11.42 2.42
N GLN A 58 -15.09 11.64 3.60
CA GLN A 58 -14.29 11.84 4.81
C GLN A 58 -13.88 10.49 5.40
N TYR A 59 -12.58 10.25 5.57
CA TYR A 59 -12.07 8.98 6.12
C TYR A 59 -12.37 8.78 7.61
N ARG A 60 -12.63 9.87 8.34
CA ARG A 60 -13.06 9.78 9.75
C ARG A 60 -14.42 9.08 9.91
N GLN A 61 -15.27 9.12 8.90
CA GLN A 61 -16.52 8.38 8.87
C GLN A 61 -16.22 6.90 8.61
N GLN A 62 -16.57 6.03 9.57
CA GLN A 62 -16.20 4.62 9.55
C GLN A 62 -16.68 3.90 8.27
N GLU A 63 -17.89 4.21 7.82
CA GLU A 63 -18.56 3.60 6.68
C GLU A 63 -17.87 3.88 5.35
N ASN A 64 -17.13 4.99 5.26
CA ASN A 64 -16.41 5.35 4.04
C ASN A 64 -15.12 4.54 3.86
N ARG A 65 -14.52 4.04 4.96
CA ARG A 65 -13.15 3.51 4.96
C ARG A 65 -13.00 2.27 4.10
N SER A 66 -14.02 1.42 4.07
CA SER A 66 -14.05 0.19 3.28
C SER A 66 -13.77 0.47 1.80
N LEU A 67 -14.32 1.56 1.23
CA LEU A 67 -14.03 1.96 -0.15
C LEU A 67 -12.56 2.36 -0.35
N PHE A 68 -11.98 3.17 0.55
CA PHE A 68 -10.57 3.55 0.46
C PHE A 68 -9.66 2.32 0.52
N ILE A 69 -9.97 1.38 1.42
CA ILE A 69 -9.18 0.18 1.65
C ILE A 69 -9.30 -0.78 0.48
N ALA A 70 -10.52 -1.01 -0.02
CA ALA A 70 -10.78 -1.86 -1.19
C ALA A 70 -10.05 -1.31 -2.43
N LEU A 71 -10.15 0.00 -2.69
CA LEU A 71 -9.44 0.65 -3.81
C LEU A 71 -7.93 0.53 -3.67
N PHE A 72 -7.37 0.78 -2.47
CA PHE A 72 -5.93 0.63 -2.25
C PHE A 72 -5.44 -0.79 -2.52
N ARG A 73 -6.16 -1.81 -2.03
CA ARG A 73 -5.81 -3.22 -2.30
C ARG A 73 -5.95 -3.57 -3.78
N HIS A 74 -6.99 -3.05 -4.44
CA HIS A 74 -7.17 -3.27 -5.87
C HIS A 74 -6.06 -2.62 -6.70
N ILE A 75 -5.58 -1.43 -6.34
CA ILE A 75 -4.39 -0.80 -6.95
C ILE A 75 -3.20 -1.75 -6.90
N LEU A 76 -2.94 -2.39 -5.75
CA LEU A 76 -1.83 -3.34 -5.61
C LEU A 76 -2.03 -4.58 -6.48
N ASN A 77 -3.23 -5.17 -6.49
CA ASN A 77 -3.55 -6.35 -7.30
C ASN A 77 -3.34 -6.08 -8.79
N VAL A 78 -3.85 -4.96 -9.30
CA VAL A 78 -3.70 -4.53 -10.70
C VAL A 78 -2.25 -4.20 -11.03
N GLY A 79 -1.52 -3.57 -10.10
CA GLY A 79 -0.09 -3.31 -10.23
C GLY A 79 0.76 -4.57 -10.31
N GLN A 80 0.43 -5.61 -9.53
CA GLN A 80 1.11 -6.92 -9.57
C GLN A 80 0.86 -7.65 -10.91
N LYS A 81 -0.31 -7.45 -11.53
CA LYS A 81 -0.63 -7.95 -12.88
C LYS A 81 0.08 -7.19 -14.00
N GLY A 82 0.85 -6.13 -13.70
CA GLY A 82 1.56 -5.30 -14.68
C GLY A 82 0.71 -4.21 -15.34
N CYS A 83 -0.53 -4.03 -14.91
CA CYS A 83 -1.45 -3.03 -15.46
C CYS A 83 -1.20 -1.64 -14.84
N TYR A 84 0.01 -1.10 -15.03
CA TYR A 84 0.47 0.12 -14.35
C TYR A 84 -0.33 1.38 -14.70
N ARG A 85 -0.82 1.50 -15.94
CA ARG A 85 -1.69 2.61 -16.35
C ARG A 85 -3.00 2.61 -15.57
N THR A 86 -3.65 1.45 -15.46
CA THR A 86 -4.88 1.29 -14.67
C THR A 86 -4.64 1.56 -13.19
N ALA A 87 -3.55 1.02 -12.63
CA ALA A 87 -3.16 1.28 -11.24
C ALA A 87 -2.94 2.78 -10.98
N LEU A 88 -2.32 3.50 -11.92
CA LEU A 88 -2.14 4.95 -11.86
C LEU A 88 -3.48 5.70 -11.82
N GLU A 89 -4.43 5.37 -12.71
CA GLU A 89 -5.76 6.01 -12.70
C GLU A 89 -6.52 5.73 -11.40
N LEU A 90 -6.40 4.51 -10.86
CA LEU A 90 -6.98 4.16 -9.57
C LEU A 90 -6.31 4.92 -8.41
N CYS A 91 -5.00 5.19 -8.46
CA CYS A 91 -4.35 6.07 -7.50
C CYS A 91 -4.90 7.50 -7.54
N LYS A 92 -5.11 8.05 -8.75
CA LYS A 92 -5.71 9.39 -8.93
C LYS A 92 -7.14 9.40 -8.39
N LEU A 93 -7.91 8.36 -8.65
CA LEU A 93 -9.24 8.18 -8.10
C LEU A 93 -9.22 8.19 -6.56
N LEU A 94 -8.40 7.33 -5.95
CA LEU A 94 -8.31 7.22 -4.49
C LEU A 94 -7.90 8.55 -3.86
N LEU A 95 -6.93 9.26 -4.45
CA LEU A 95 -6.52 10.58 -3.99
C LEU A 95 -7.65 11.60 -4.10
N ASN A 96 -8.45 11.57 -5.18
CA ASN A 96 -9.56 12.49 -5.38
C ASN A 96 -10.70 12.34 -4.35
N LEU A 97 -10.81 11.19 -3.67
CA LEU A 97 -11.80 11.02 -2.60
C LEU A 97 -11.49 11.91 -1.38
N SER A 98 -10.20 12.10 -1.05
CA SER A 98 -9.76 13.09 -0.05
C SER A 98 -8.37 13.64 -0.41
N PRO A 99 -8.30 14.66 -1.29
CA PRO A 99 -7.03 15.16 -1.85
C PRO A 99 -6.20 15.97 -0.85
N ASP A 100 -6.82 16.43 0.23
CA ASP A 100 -6.15 17.22 1.27
C ASP A 100 -5.63 16.37 2.41
N ASP A 101 -6.40 15.36 2.85
CA ASP A 101 -5.98 14.52 3.98
C ASP A 101 -5.09 13.34 3.54
N ASP A 102 -5.28 12.83 2.31
CA ASP A 102 -4.66 11.60 1.79
C ASP A 102 -4.50 10.50 2.88
N PRO A 103 -5.62 9.96 3.38
CA PRO A 103 -5.65 9.17 4.62
C PRO A 103 -4.87 7.86 4.57
N LEU A 104 -4.55 7.38 3.36
CA LEU A 104 -3.76 6.18 3.07
C LEU A 104 -2.41 6.50 2.41
N ALA A 105 -2.03 7.78 2.35
CA ALA A 105 -0.80 8.27 1.74
C ALA A 105 -0.58 7.70 0.32
N VAL A 106 -1.62 7.65 -0.52
CA VAL A 106 -1.52 7.13 -1.90
C VAL A 106 -0.53 7.95 -2.74
N SER A 107 -0.31 9.21 -2.39
CA SER A 107 0.75 10.05 -2.94
C SER A 107 2.15 9.41 -2.92
N LEU A 108 2.44 8.51 -1.96
CA LEU A 108 3.73 7.81 -1.87
C LEU A 108 3.91 6.66 -2.89
N MET A 109 2.91 6.40 -3.74
CA MET A 109 3.00 5.37 -4.80
C MET A 109 2.55 5.84 -6.19
N ILE A 110 2.01 7.07 -6.31
CA ILE A 110 1.60 7.64 -7.61
C ILE A 110 2.78 7.73 -8.57
N ASP A 111 3.92 8.17 -8.07
CA ASP A 111 5.16 8.34 -8.83
C ASP A 111 5.62 7.02 -9.45
N PHE A 112 5.59 5.92 -8.67
CA PHE A 112 5.95 4.60 -9.16
C PHE A 112 5.07 4.17 -10.33
N TYR A 113 3.75 4.28 -10.19
CA TYR A 113 2.84 3.86 -11.26
C TYR A 113 2.93 4.76 -12.47
N ALA A 114 3.21 6.06 -12.29
CA ALA A 114 3.46 6.98 -13.39
C ALA A 114 4.72 6.62 -14.18
N LEU A 115 5.83 6.33 -13.49
CA LEU A 115 7.07 5.88 -14.13
C LEU A 115 6.89 4.56 -14.87
N ARG A 116 6.26 3.56 -14.24
CA ARG A 116 6.04 2.24 -14.85
C ARG A 116 5.05 2.26 -16.01
N ALA A 117 4.13 3.22 -16.02
CA ALA A 117 3.22 3.48 -17.13
C ALA A 117 3.83 4.40 -18.21
N GLN A 118 5.07 4.87 -18.03
CA GLN A 118 5.73 5.84 -18.93
C GLN A 118 4.96 7.15 -19.09
N GLU A 119 4.25 7.56 -18.04
CA GLU A 119 3.49 8.81 -17.98
C GLU A 119 4.36 9.93 -17.40
N TYR A 120 5.52 10.10 -18.03
CA TYR A 120 6.58 10.99 -17.55
C TYR A 120 6.15 12.45 -17.59
N GLU A 121 5.55 12.91 -18.69
CA GLU A 121 5.07 14.29 -18.81
C GLU A 121 4.05 14.60 -17.72
N TRP A 122 3.07 13.70 -17.56
CA TRP A 122 2.02 13.88 -16.56
C TRP A 122 2.60 13.97 -15.14
N LEU A 123 3.59 13.15 -14.81
CA LEU A 123 4.24 13.20 -13.51
C LEU A 123 4.95 14.54 -13.26
N VAL A 124 5.68 15.04 -14.26
CA VAL A 124 6.37 16.33 -14.15
C VAL A 124 5.37 17.49 -14.03
N ALA A 125 4.30 17.48 -14.83
CA ALA A 125 3.26 18.50 -14.74
C ALA A 125 2.49 18.46 -13.42
N LEU A 126 2.20 17.27 -12.90
CA LEU A 126 1.64 17.10 -11.56
C LEU A 126 2.57 17.72 -10.51
N PHE A 127 3.87 17.43 -10.60
CA PHE A 127 4.86 17.99 -9.69
C PHE A 127 4.85 19.51 -9.74
N ASP A 128 4.95 20.10 -10.93
CA ASP A 128 4.99 21.56 -11.10
C ASP A 128 3.73 22.27 -10.61
N LEU A 129 2.57 21.66 -10.83
CA LEU A 129 1.29 22.20 -10.40
C LEU A 129 1.13 22.19 -8.87
N TYR A 130 1.56 21.12 -8.21
CA TYR A 130 1.30 20.92 -6.78
C TYR A 130 2.48 21.23 -5.87
N GLU A 131 3.70 21.36 -6.37
CA GLU A 131 4.88 21.69 -5.56
C GLU A 131 4.66 22.92 -4.65
N PRO A 132 4.13 24.07 -5.13
CA PRO A 132 3.98 25.25 -4.30
C PRO A 132 3.03 25.08 -3.11
N SER A 133 2.05 24.17 -3.22
CA SER A 133 0.99 24.00 -2.20
C SER A 133 1.19 22.75 -1.35
N LYS A 134 1.76 21.69 -1.91
CA LYS A 134 1.91 20.38 -1.26
C LYS A 134 3.37 20.02 -0.92
N ASN A 135 4.36 20.79 -1.38
CA ASN A 135 5.80 20.57 -1.13
C ASN A 135 6.22 19.13 -1.49
N LEU A 136 5.89 18.67 -2.70
CA LEU A 136 6.15 17.30 -3.15
C LEU A 136 7.64 16.97 -3.17
N SER A 137 8.53 17.95 -3.34
CA SER A 137 9.98 17.77 -3.26
C SER A 137 10.46 17.34 -1.87
N MET A 138 9.60 17.44 -0.84
CA MET A 138 9.85 16.96 0.51
C MET A 138 9.48 15.47 0.67
N LEU A 139 9.03 14.80 -0.38
CA LEU A 139 8.81 13.37 -0.38
C LEU A 139 9.93 12.70 -1.19
N PRO A 140 10.65 11.70 -0.64
CA PRO A 140 11.66 10.96 -1.41
C PRO A 140 11.10 10.35 -2.70
N SER A 141 9.80 10.01 -2.73
CA SER A 141 9.11 9.54 -3.93
C SER A 141 9.25 10.54 -5.08
N PHE A 142 8.62 11.71 -4.98
CA PHE A 142 8.67 12.72 -6.04
C PHE A 142 10.08 13.30 -6.26
N ALA A 143 10.86 13.50 -5.19
CA ALA A 143 12.20 14.08 -5.30
C ALA A 143 13.14 13.25 -6.19
N PHE A 144 12.97 11.92 -6.22
CA PHE A 144 13.78 11.04 -7.06
C PHE A 144 13.07 10.59 -8.34
N SER A 145 11.74 10.42 -8.32
CA SER A 145 10.98 9.95 -9.48
C SER A 145 10.80 11.02 -10.56
N VAL A 146 10.62 12.29 -10.19
CA VAL A 146 10.46 13.40 -11.16
C VAL A 146 11.73 13.65 -11.98
N PRO A 147 12.95 13.74 -11.40
CA PRO A 147 14.15 13.84 -12.23
C PRO A 147 14.36 12.61 -13.10
N LEU A 148 13.98 11.42 -12.65
CA LEU A 148 14.04 10.21 -13.47
C LEU A 148 13.11 10.31 -14.69
N ALA A 149 11.88 10.79 -14.51
CA ALA A 149 10.95 11.07 -15.61
C ALA A 149 11.54 12.06 -16.62
N LEU A 150 12.12 13.17 -16.15
CA LEU A 150 12.81 14.15 -17.01
C LEU A 150 14.01 13.55 -17.75
N PHE A 151 14.77 12.66 -17.10
CA PHE A 151 15.87 11.95 -17.75
C PHE A 151 15.35 11.08 -18.91
N HIS A 152 14.32 10.27 -18.70
CA HIS A 152 13.73 9.46 -19.78
C HIS A 152 13.20 10.30 -20.94
N LEU A 153 12.56 11.43 -20.63
CA LEU A 153 12.09 12.38 -21.64
C LEU A 153 13.26 12.97 -22.45
N SER A 154 14.37 13.30 -21.79
CA SER A 154 15.55 13.86 -22.47
C SER A 154 16.23 12.88 -23.41
N VAL A 155 16.17 11.58 -23.12
CA VAL A 155 16.75 10.51 -23.95
C VAL A 155 15.82 10.13 -25.10
N GLY A 156 14.55 10.54 -25.06
CA GLY A 156 13.58 10.27 -26.11
C GLY A 156 13.11 8.82 -26.13
N VAL A 157 12.94 8.19 -24.96
CA VAL A 157 12.35 6.85 -24.86
C VAL A 157 10.99 6.87 -25.56
N ASP A 158 10.84 6.07 -26.64
CA ASP A 158 9.70 6.03 -27.56
C ASP A 158 8.35 5.86 -26.82
N GLN A 159 7.61 6.95 -26.67
CA GLN A 159 6.23 6.95 -26.14
C GLN A 159 5.17 6.66 -27.22
N SER A 160 5.63 6.20 -28.38
CA SER A 160 4.88 6.24 -29.64
C SER A 160 3.96 5.03 -29.85
N SER A 161 4.08 3.96 -29.06
CA SER A 161 3.20 2.80 -29.19
C SER A 161 2.02 2.85 -28.22
N ALA A 162 0.85 3.27 -28.74
CA ALA A 162 -0.50 3.08 -28.15
C ALA A 162 -1.15 4.20 -27.33
N ARG A 163 -0.82 5.49 -27.56
CA ARG A 163 -1.61 6.60 -26.99
C ARG A 163 -2.81 6.98 -27.86
N ASP A 164 -3.94 7.22 -27.22
CA ASP A 164 -5.14 7.74 -27.86
C ASP A 164 -4.90 9.13 -28.47
N LYS A 165 -5.56 9.46 -29.60
CA LYS A 165 -5.39 10.77 -30.28
C LYS A 165 -5.59 11.97 -29.36
N ARG A 166 -6.49 11.87 -28.38
CA ARG A 166 -6.76 12.93 -27.40
C ARG A 166 -5.65 13.07 -26.36
N GLU A 167 -5.04 11.96 -25.98
CA GLU A 167 -3.90 11.95 -25.06
C GLU A 167 -2.65 12.49 -25.74
N LEU A 168 -2.45 12.19 -27.03
CA LEU A 168 -1.35 12.74 -27.83
C LEU A 168 -1.38 14.28 -27.89
N VAL A 169 -2.56 14.89 -28.04
CA VAL A 169 -2.69 16.36 -28.04
C VAL A 169 -2.35 16.96 -26.68
N LYS A 170 -2.81 16.35 -25.59
CA LYS A 170 -2.49 16.81 -24.23
C LYS A 170 -1.02 16.63 -23.92
N ALA A 171 -0.44 15.49 -24.29
CA ALA A 171 0.97 15.21 -24.12
C ALA A 171 1.84 16.19 -24.93
N ALA A 172 1.44 16.54 -26.16
CA ALA A 172 2.14 17.53 -26.97
C ALA A 172 2.11 18.93 -26.34
N ALA A 173 0.97 19.38 -25.82
CA ALA A 173 0.88 20.66 -25.11
C ALA A 173 1.76 20.69 -23.85
N LEU A 174 1.77 19.59 -23.09
CA LEU A 174 2.61 19.46 -21.90
C LEU A 174 4.10 19.41 -22.25
N ALA A 175 4.45 18.74 -23.35
CA ALA A 175 5.82 18.68 -23.85
C ALA A 175 6.34 20.05 -24.30
N GLU A 176 5.48 20.91 -24.86
CA GLU A 176 5.85 22.29 -25.20
C GLU A 176 6.24 23.10 -23.95
N GLU A 177 5.57 22.88 -22.82
CA GLU A 177 5.90 23.53 -21.54
C GLU A 177 7.20 23.00 -20.91
N LEU A 178 7.61 21.77 -21.22
CA LEU A 178 8.80 21.12 -20.65
C LEU A 178 10.12 21.55 -21.32
N GLY A 179 10.05 22.13 -22.52
CA GLY A 179 11.21 22.64 -23.25
C GLY A 179 11.95 21.58 -24.06
N THR A 180 13.18 21.92 -24.45
CA THR A 180 14.04 21.05 -25.28
C THR A 180 14.59 19.85 -24.48
N PRO A 181 14.99 18.74 -25.14
CA PRO A 181 15.60 17.60 -24.45
C PRO A 181 16.83 17.97 -23.60
N GLU A 182 17.62 18.96 -24.03
CA GLU A 182 18.77 19.48 -23.27
C GLU A 182 18.35 20.20 -21.98
N GLU A 183 17.27 21.01 -22.05
CA GLU A 183 16.70 21.68 -20.89
C GLU A 183 16.11 20.66 -19.90
N MET A 184 15.40 19.65 -20.41
CA MET A 184 14.90 18.53 -19.60
C MET A 184 16.03 17.78 -18.91
N ARG A 185 17.13 17.47 -19.62
CA ARG A 185 18.31 16.81 -19.04
C ARG A 185 18.93 17.65 -17.93
N LYS A 186 19.17 18.93 -18.18
CA LYS A 186 19.73 19.86 -17.19
C LYS A 186 18.84 19.99 -15.95
N ARG A 187 17.52 20.00 -16.16
CA ARG A 187 16.54 20.03 -15.08
C ARG A 187 16.57 18.73 -14.26
N ALA A 188 16.65 17.58 -14.93
CA ALA A 188 16.82 16.28 -14.30
C ALA A 188 18.06 16.24 -13.41
N ASP A 189 19.23 16.63 -13.94
CA ASP A 189 20.50 16.69 -13.22
C ASP A 189 20.39 17.59 -11.97
N THR A 190 19.83 18.79 -12.14
CA THR A 190 19.65 19.73 -11.03
C THR A 190 18.76 19.15 -9.94
N MET A 191 17.67 18.50 -10.31
CA MET A 191 16.70 17.93 -9.37
C MET A 191 17.25 16.70 -8.66
N ILE A 192 17.94 15.79 -9.35
CA ILE A 192 18.53 14.61 -8.69
C ILE A 192 19.68 15.00 -7.74
N GLN A 193 20.50 15.99 -8.10
CA GLN A 193 21.54 16.50 -7.21
C GLN A 193 20.93 17.10 -5.93
N LYS A 194 19.85 17.88 -6.07
CA LYS A 194 19.09 18.41 -4.94
C LYS A 194 18.50 17.29 -4.07
N ALA A 195 17.94 16.26 -4.68
CA ALA A 195 17.37 15.11 -3.99
C ALA A 195 18.42 14.32 -3.21
N LEU A 196 19.60 14.09 -3.79
CA LEU A 196 20.74 13.43 -3.14
C LEU A 196 21.25 14.20 -1.91
N ILE A 197 21.27 15.54 -1.96
CA ILE A 197 21.62 16.39 -0.81
C ILE A 197 20.49 16.39 0.24
N MET A 198 19.24 16.46 -0.20
CA MET A 198 18.07 16.51 0.68
C MET A 198 17.83 15.17 1.40
N PHE A 199 18.11 14.04 0.74
CA PHE A 199 17.83 12.69 1.22
C PHE A 199 19.04 11.76 1.04
N PRO A 200 20.15 12.01 1.76
CA PRO A 200 21.35 11.19 1.65
C PRO A 200 21.11 9.71 1.97
N GLY A 201 20.12 9.43 2.81
CA GLY A 201 19.74 8.08 3.20
C GLY A 201 19.11 7.21 2.11
N VAL A 202 18.83 7.73 0.92
CA VAL A 202 18.23 6.96 -0.18
C VAL A 202 19.28 6.17 -0.96
N LEU A 203 20.48 6.74 -1.18
CA LEU A 203 21.44 6.23 -2.17
C LEU A 203 21.90 4.80 -1.85
N VAL A 204 22.43 4.56 -0.66
CA VAL A 204 22.98 3.23 -0.30
C VAL A 204 21.90 2.14 -0.29
N PRO A 205 20.72 2.32 0.36
CA PRO A 205 19.65 1.32 0.29
C PRO A 205 19.15 1.05 -1.13
N LEU A 206 19.15 2.07 -2.00
CA LEU A 206 18.78 1.93 -3.40
C LEU A 206 19.79 1.07 -4.16
N LEU A 207 21.09 1.35 -4.01
CA LEU A 207 22.17 0.58 -4.64
C LEU A 207 22.18 -0.88 -4.15
N ASP A 208 22.00 -1.09 -2.84
CA ASP A 208 21.87 -2.42 -2.24
C ASP A 208 20.70 -3.19 -2.87
N LYS A 209 19.53 -2.56 -3.01
CA LYS A 209 18.38 -3.16 -3.69
C LYS A 209 18.61 -3.43 -5.17
N CYS A 210 19.46 -2.62 -5.80
CA CYS A 210 19.85 -2.83 -7.17
C CYS A 210 20.92 -3.91 -7.34
N ASN A 211 21.48 -4.44 -6.25
CA ASN A 211 22.67 -5.30 -6.22
C ASN A 211 23.90 -4.63 -6.88
N ILE A 212 24.05 -3.33 -6.67
CA ILE A 212 25.18 -2.54 -7.18
C ILE A 212 26.06 -2.15 -6.00
N GLN A 213 27.37 -2.40 -6.13
CA GLN A 213 28.33 -1.99 -5.12
C GLN A 213 28.72 -0.52 -5.35
N PRO A 214 28.52 0.38 -4.38
CA PRO A 214 29.00 1.74 -4.48
C PRO A 214 30.54 1.78 -4.54
N ASP A 215 31.09 2.82 -5.18
CA ASP A 215 32.51 3.13 -5.10
C ASP A 215 32.93 3.25 -3.61
N PRO A 216 34.08 2.70 -3.19
CA PRO A 216 34.59 2.82 -1.81
C PRO A 216 34.60 4.26 -1.28
N VAL A 217 34.85 5.26 -2.13
CA VAL A 217 34.80 6.69 -1.78
C VAL A 217 33.39 7.06 -1.35
N VAL A 218 32.36 6.69 -2.13
CA VAL A 218 30.95 6.95 -1.81
C VAL A 218 30.53 6.21 -0.55
N ALA A 219 30.89 4.93 -0.44
CA ALA A 219 30.52 4.06 0.67
C ALA A 219 31.08 4.52 2.02
N SER A 220 32.31 5.05 2.01
CA SER A 220 33.00 5.55 3.21
C SER A 220 32.75 7.04 3.48
N HIS A 221 32.18 7.78 2.52
CA HIS A 221 31.93 9.21 2.67
C HIS A 221 30.96 9.50 3.82
N ALA A 222 31.26 10.49 4.67
CA ALA A 222 30.47 10.81 5.85
C ALA A 222 28.99 11.17 5.53
N PHE A 223 28.74 11.66 4.31
CA PHE A 223 27.41 12.12 3.90
C PHE A 223 26.51 11.02 3.31
N PHE A 224 27.05 9.99 2.67
CA PHE A 224 26.26 8.90 2.08
C PHE A 224 26.44 7.56 2.81
N GLY A 225 27.52 7.41 3.58
CA GLY A 225 27.84 6.20 4.31
C GLY A 225 26.94 5.93 5.53
N PRO A 226 27.36 5.04 6.44
CA PRO A 226 26.53 4.54 7.55
C PRO A 226 25.95 5.64 8.45
N ARG A 227 26.67 6.76 8.60
CA ARG A 227 26.23 7.91 9.40
C ARG A 227 24.90 8.48 8.91
N ALA A 228 24.71 8.57 7.59
CA ALA A 228 23.49 9.10 7.00
C ALA A 228 22.26 8.24 7.32
N GLN A 229 22.45 6.93 7.48
CA GLN A 229 21.39 6.00 7.89
C GLN A 229 21.08 6.11 9.39
N ILE A 230 22.11 6.32 10.23
CA ILE A 230 21.96 6.40 11.69
C ILE A 230 21.31 7.71 12.13
N GLU A 231 21.68 8.84 11.51
CA GLU A 231 21.16 10.16 11.88
C GLU A 231 19.77 10.46 11.30
N GLN A 232 19.26 9.61 10.42
CA GLN A 232 17.95 9.76 9.82
C GLN A 232 16.83 9.52 10.84
N SER A 233 15.80 10.38 10.81
CA SER A 233 14.64 10.17 11.66
C SER A 233 13.85 8.93 11.22
N LYS A 234 13.19 8.27 12.17
CA LYS A 234 12.41 7.05 11.90
C LYS A 234 11.35 7.25 10.82
N GLY A 235 10.64 8.39 10.84
CA GLY A 235 9.63 8.72 9.84
C GLY A 235 10.22 8.89 8.45
N LEU A 236 11.40 9.50 8.34
CA LEU A 236 12.09 9.61 7.07
C LEU A 236 12.60 8.24 6.58
N SER A 237 13.15 7.39 7.47
CA SER A 237 13.58 6.02 7.12
C SER A 237 12.42 5.17 6.60
N GLN A 238 11.22 5.34 7.16
CA GLN A 238 10.00 4.66 6.71
C GLN A 238 9.61 5.02 5.28
N ILE A 239 9.54 6.31 4.94
CA ILE A 239 9.18 6.74 3.58
C ILE A 239 10.29 6.45 2.56
N VAL A 240 11.56 6.50 2.97
CA VAL A 240 12.68 6.03 2.13
C VAL A 240 12.56 4.53 1.86
N SER A 241 12.23 3.72 2.88
CA SER A 241 12.05 2.27 2.71
C SER A 241 10.88 1.93 1.79
N LEU A 242 9.79 2.69 1.86
CA LEU A 242 8.66 2.57 0.92
C LEU A 242 9.10 2.87 -0.51
N TYR A 243 9.75 4.02 -0.73
CA TYR A 243 10.21 4.43 -2.05
C TYR A 243 11.20 3.43 -2.64
N VAL A 244 12.28 3.11 -1.93
CA VAL A 244 13.33 2.19 -2.39
C VAL A 244 12.75 0.79 -2.65
N GLY A 245 11.93 0.28 -1.73
CA GLY A 245 11.33 -1.05 -1.87
C GLY A 245 10.41 -1.18 -3.08
N ARG A 246 9.77 -0.09 -3.49
CA ARG A 246 8.85 -0.05 -4.64
C ARG A 246 9.57 0.26 -5.95
N CYS A 247 10.38 1.30 -5.96
CA CYS A 247 10.89 1.93 -7.17
C CYS A 247 12.27 1.43 -7.62
N PHE A 248 13.01 0.63 -6.86
CA PHE A 248 14.38 0.23 -7.26
C PHE A 248 14.49 -0.38 -8.67
N HIS A 249 13.43 -1.01 -9.18
CA HIS A 249 13.42 -1.60 -10.52
C HIS A 249 13.59 -0.56 -11.64
N VAL A 250 12.98 0.63 -11.52
CA VAL A 250 13.08 1.67 -12.55
C VAL A 250 14.50 2.25 -12.64
N TRP A 251 15.28 2.12 -11.56
CA TRP A 251 16.69 2.53 -11.55
C TRP A 251 17.59 1.56 -12.33
N LYS A 252 17.14 0.33 -12.61
CA LYS A 252 17.89 -0.66 -13.39
C LYS A 252 17.75 -0.46 -14.90
N GLU A 253 16.95 0.49 -15.35
CA GLU A 253 16.77 0.80 -16.77
C GLU A 253 18.07 1.34 -17.39
N ALA A 254 18.22 1.15 -18.69
CA ALA A 254 19.47 1.44 -19.39
C ALA A 254 19.88 2.91 -19.25
N GLY A 255 21.14 3.16 -18.90
CA GLY A 255 21.71 4.50 -18.74
C GLY A 255 21.37 5.22 -17.44
N VAL A 256 20.35 4.78 -16.69
CA VAL A 256 19.92 5.45 -15.44
C VAL A 256 21.01 5.38 -14.36
N MET A 257 21.64 4.22 -14.17
CA MET A 257 22.70 4.07 -13.16
C MET A 257 23.96 4.86 -13.49
N THR A 258 24.36 4.90 -14.75
CA THR A 258 25.50 5.72 -15.20
C THR A 258 25.22 7.20 -14.97
N TRP A 259 24.01 7.64 -15.31
CA TRP A 259 23.56 9.01 -15.04
C TRP A 259 23.51 9.34 -13.54
N LEU A 260 23.07 8.40 -12.70
CA LEU A 260 23.10 8.57 -11.24
C LEU A 260 24.53 8.69 -10.72
N GLU A 261 25.44 7.84 -11.20
CA GLU A 261 26.86 7.87 -10.82
C GLU A 261 27.51 9.23 -11.13
N GLU A 262 27.30 9.77 -12.33
CA GLU A 262 27.76 11.10 -12.73
C GLU A 262 27.28 12.19 -11.73
N ASN A 263 26.00 12.14 -11.38
CA ASN A 263 25.41 13.12 -10.45
C ASN A 263 25.88 12.94 -9.00
N VAL A 264 26.13 11.70 -8.55
CA VAL A 264 26.71 11.44 -7.23
C VAL A 264 28.11 12.06 -7.11
N GLN A 265 28.95 11.95 -8.15
CA GLN A 265 30.28 12.57 -8.16
C GLN A 265 30.20 14.10 -8.08
N ILE A 266 29.27 14.71 -8.81
CA ILE A 266 29.04 16.16 -8.74
C ILE A 266 28.57 16.57 -7.33
N VAL A 267 27.65 15.81 -6.73
CA VAL A 267 27.16 16.09 -5.38
C VAL A 267 28.26 15.96 -4.33
N LEU A 268 29.12 14.95 -4.42
CA LEU A 268 30.27 14.81 -3.53
C LEU A 268 31.19 16.03 -3.60
N ALA A 269 31.57 16.47 -4.80
CA ALA A 269 32.39 17.66 -4.98
C ALA A 269 31.74 18.92 -4.38
N ARG A 270 30.40 19.06 -4.52
CA ARG A 270 29.64 20.15 -3.89
C ARG A 270 29.68 20.08 -2.37
N ILE A 271 29.48 18.90 -1.78
CA ILE A 271 29.51 18.71 -0.33
C ILE A 271 30.91 19.05 0.22
N ASP A 272 31.96 18.56 -0.43
CA ASP A 272 33.35 18.82 -0.03
C ASP A 272 33.72 20.31 -0.12
N SER A 273 33.11 21.02 -1.08
CA SER A 273 33.25 22.48 -1.21
C SER A 273 32.47 23.28 -0.16
N GLY A 274 31.67 22.63 0.69
CA GLY A 274 30.90 23.27 1.76
C GLY A 274 29.58 23.90 1.29
N ASP A 275 28.90 23.28 0.32
CA ASP A 275 27.62 23.77 -0.22
C ASP A 275 26.60 24.07 0.91
N PRO A 276 26.04 25.29 0.99
CA PRO A 276 25.10 25.67 2.04
C PRO A 276 23.82 24.80 2.06
N MET A 277 23.45 24.21 0.92
CA MET A 277 22.28 23.35 0.79
C MET A 277 22.37 22.10 1.69
N VAL A 278 23.58 21.66 2.04
CA VAL A 278 23.81 20.53 2.95
C VAL A 278 23.23 20.83 4.34
N LYS A 279 23.52 22.03 4.88
CA LYS A 279 23.02 22.48 6.18
C LYS A 279 21.53 22.77 6.12
N GLU A 280 21.06 23.39 5.04
CA GLU A 280 19.64 23.64 4.82
C GLU A 280 18.83 22.33 4.81
N GLY A 281 19.29 21.35 4.03
CA GLY A 281 18.66 20.02 3.96
C GLY A 281 18.65 19.31 5.32
N GLU A 282 19.70 19.44 6.12
CA GLU A 282 19.75 18.92 7.48
C GLU A 282 18.67 19.55 8.39
N GLU A 283 18.54 20.88 8.36
CA GLU A 283 17.54 21.60 9.17
C GLU A 283 16.10 21.31 8.70
N ILE A 284 15.87 21.21 7.39
CA ILE A 284 14.56 20.77 6.86
C ILE A 284 14.26 19.36 7.35
N ARG A 285 15.24 18.45 7.32
CA ARG A 285 15.02 17.08 7.81
C ARG A 285 14.68 17.04 9.30
N LYS A 286 15.38 17.82 10.13
CA LYS A 286 15.10 17.92 11.58
C LYS A 286 13.73 18.50 11.90
N THR A 287 13.24 19.43 11.09
CA THR A 287 11.96 20.12 11.33
C THR A 287 10.76 19.35 10.78
N ARG A 288 10.87 18.78 9.57
CA ARG A 288 9.73 18.18 8.84
C ARG A 288 9.46 16.72 9.19
N TYR A 289 10.46 15.94 9.63
CA TYR A 289 10.30 14.49 9.84
C TYR A 289 10.44 14.06 11.32
N GLN A 290 9.91 14.86 12.25
CA GLN A 290 9.99 14.58 13.70
C GLN A 290 9.16 13.38 14.17
N GLY A 291 8.25 12.89 13.32
CA GLY A 291 7.42 11.73 13.58
C GLY A 291 6.80 11.20 12.29
N THR A 292 5.93 10.21 12.44
CA THR A 292 5.28 9.56 11.30
C THR A 292 3.77 9.76 11.40
N PRO A 293 3.16 10.48 10.44
CA PRO A 293 1.72 10.56 10.29
C PRO A 293 1.04 9.20 10.22
N MET A 294 -0.18 9.09 10.78
CA MET A 294 -0.94 7.84 10.79
C MET A 294 -1.20 7.29 9.38
N ALA A 295 -1.41 8.16 8.39
CA ALA A 295 -1.59 7.77 6.99
C ALA A 295 -0.40 6.96 6.45
N ILE A 296 0.82 7.29 6.85
CA ILE A 296 2.04 6.57 6.44
C ILE A 296 2.08 5.19 7.11
N TYR A 297 1.68 5.07 8.38
CA TYR A 297 1.58 3.75 9.03
C TYR A 297 0.54 2.85 8.36
N ARG A 298 -0.65 3.39 8.01
CA ARG A 298 -1.65 2.67 7.22
C ARG A 298 -1.07 2.21 5.89
N HIS A 299 -0.39 3.11 5.18
CA HIS A 299 0.28 2.80 3.92
C HIS A 299 1.30 1.66 4.08
N ILE A 300 2.16 1.67 5.10
CA ILE A 300 3.15 0.61 5.33
C ILE A 300 2.48 -0.75 5.58
N LEU A 301 1.43 -0.78 6.39
CA LEU A 301 0.68 -2.01 6.67
C LEU A 301 0.01 -2.57 5.42
N MET A 302 -0.44 -1.71 4.53
CA MET A 302 -1.17 -2.10 3.32
C MET A 302 -0.27 -2.33 2.11
N ALA A 303 0.89 -1.69 2.00
CA ALA A 303 1.74 -1.67 0.81
C ALA A 303 2.58 -2.94 0.59
N GLU A 304 2.68 -3.82 1.60
CA GLU A 304 3.33 -5.14 1.49
C GLU A 304 4.85 -5.08 1.20
N ILE A 305 5.49 -3.96 1.49
CA ILE A 305 6.93 -3.79 1.32
C ILE A 305 7.65 -4.27 2.58
N LYS A 306 8.21 -5.49 2.54
CA LYS A 306 8.86 -6.16 3.69
C LYS A 306 9.81 -5.26 4.49
N HIS A 307 10.68 -4.51 3.80
CA HIS A 307 11.62 -3.61 4.47
C HIS A 307 10.92 -2.45 5.19
N ALA A 308 9.87 -1.87 4.59
CA ALA A 308 9.10 -0.82 5.22
C ALA A 308 8.32 -1.37 6.44
N THR A 309 7.74 -2.57 6.35
CA THR A 309 7.07 -3.22 7.49
C THR A 309 8.03 -3.43 8.67
N ALA A 310 9.29 -3.77 8.40
CA ALA A 310 10.32 -3.92 9.44
C ALA A 310 10.68 -2.60 10.16
N THR A 311 10.31 -1.44 9.60
CA THR A 311 10.54 -0.12 10.22
C THR A 311 9.39 0.35 11.11
N LEU A 312 8.33 -0.45 11.26
CA LEU A 312 7.21 -0.13 12.16
C LEU A 312 7.66 -0.10 13.63
N PRO A 313 7.16 0.85 14.45
CA PRO A 313 7.35 0.83 15.89
C PRO A 313 6.86 -0.49 16.50
N ALA A 314 7.56 -1.00 17.51
CA ALA A 314 7.20 -2.26 18.17
C ALA A 314 5.75 -2.29 18.70
N ALA A 315 5.23 -1.13 19.15
CA ALA A 315 3.85 -1.01 19.57
C ALA A 315 2.85 -1.32 18.44
N LEU A 316 3.13 -0.89 17.21
CA LEU A 316 2.28 -1.17 16.05
C LEU A 316 2.54 -2.57 15.47
N ALA A 317 3.79 -3.05 15.49
CA ALA A 317 4.14 -4.38 15.01
C ALA A 317 3.50 -5.50 15.83
N ASN A 318 3.28 -5.28 17.13
CA ASN A 318 2.72 -6.28 18.05
C ASN A 318 1.21 -6.13 18.28
N THR A 319 0.58 -5.09 17.74
CA THR A 319 -0.87 -4.86 17.90
C THR A 319 -1.61 -5.58 16.77
N PRO A 320 -2.61 -6.43 17.06
CA PRO A 320 -3.50 -6.98 16.05
C PRO A 320 -4.19 -5.84 15.29
N VAL A 321 -3.89 -5.69 14.00
CA VAL A 321 -4.55 -4.70 13.14
C VAL A 321 -5.58 -5.42 12.27
N MET A 322 -6.82 -4.96 12.33
CA MET A 322 -7.88 -5.45 11.45
C MET A 322 -7.64 -4.97 10.03
N SER A 323 -7.71 -5.87 9.06
CA SER A 323 -7.38 -5.58 7.67
C SER A 323 -8.43 -4.69 7.00
N TYR A 324 -9.66 -4.74 7.49
CA TYR A 324 -10.79 -3.94 7.01
C TYR A 324 -10.88 -2.53 7.63
N ASP A 325 -10.11 -2.24 8.68
CA ASP A 325 -10.03 -0.91 9.30
C ASP A 325 -8.65 -0.69 9.97
N PRO A 326 -7.57 -0.58 9.17
CA PRO A 326 -6.23 -0.46 9.72
C PRO A 326 -6.02 0.91 10.37
N LEU A 327 -5.69 0.88 11.67
CA LEU A 327 -5.37 2.06 12.49
C LEU A 327 -6.44 3.17 12.37
N PRO A 328 -7.67 2.96 12.85
CA PRO A 328 -8.74 3.95 12.70
C PRO A 328 -8.36 5.32 13.30
N PRO A 329 -8.81 6.44 12.70
CA PRO A 329 -8.53 7.77 13.22
C PRO A 329 -9.14 7.99 14.62
N PRO A 330 -8.49 8.74 15.52
CA PRO A 330 -8.98 8.92 16.89
C PRO A 330 -10.30 9.72 16.95
N ASP A 331 -10.57 10.54 15.95
CA ASP A 331 -11.80 11.31 15.76
C ASP A 331 -12.84 10.55 14.90
N SER A 332 -12.82 9.22 14.96
CA SER A 332 -13.77 8.35 14.25
C SER A 332 -15.22 8.70 14.54
N ILE A 333 -16.02 8.80 13.48
CA ILE A 333 -17.48 8.98 13.56
C ILE A 333 -18.12 7.70 13.02
N CYS A 334 -19.02 7.11 13.80
CA CYS A 334 -19.85 5.97 13.42
C CYS A 334 -21.31 6.42 13.33
N GLY A 335 -21.96 6.18 12.20
CA GLY A 335 -23.38 6.46 12.00
C GLY A 335 -24.30 5.41 12.63
N TYR A 336 -23.76 4.26 13.05
CA TYR A 336 -24.52 3.18 13.66
C TYR A 336 -24.48 3.24 15.19
N ASN A 337 -25.65 3.08 15.82
CA ASN A 337 -25.73 2.85 17.26
C ASN A 337 -25.63 1.36 17.52
N ARG A 338 -24.46 0.88 17.96
CA ARG A 338 -24.32 -0.51 18.40
C ARG A 338 -25.15 -0.71 19.69
N PRO A 339 -26.06 -1.71 19.75
CA PRO A 339 -26.71 -2.07 21.01
C PRO A 339 -25.64 -2.44 22.05
N PRO A 340 -25.76 -2.01 23.32
CA PRO A 340 -24.79 -2.38 24.34
C PRO A 340 -24.71 -3.91 24.42
N SER A 341 -23.52 -4.44 24.16
CA SER A 341 -23.25 -5.87 24.33
C SER A 341 -23.39 -6.19 25.81
N SER A 342 -24.04 -7.32 26.14
CA SER A 342 -24.05 -7.83 27.51
C SER A 342 -22.59 -7.98 27.97
N ASN A 343 -22.20 -7.23 29.00
CA ASN A 343 -20.83 -7.19 29.51
C ASN A 343 -20.38 -8.60 29.95
N GLN A 344 -19.58 -9.29 29.14
CA GLN A 344 -18.63 -10.26 29.68
C GLN A 344 -17.29 -9.55 29.91
N PRO A 345 -16.61 -9.82 31.04
CA PRO A 345 -15.37 -9.14 31.39
C PRO A 345 -14.32 -9.35 30.30
N VAL A 346 -13.73 -8.26 29.84
CA VAL A 346 -12.67 -8.23 28.82
C VAL A 346 -11.43 -8.86 29.40
N ASN A 347 -11.29 -10.17 29.23
CA ASN A 347 -10.07 -10.87 29.58
C ASN A 347 -9.07 -10.68 28.43
N ASN A 348 -7.88 -10.16 28.77
CA ASN A 348 -6.95 -9.40 27.91
C ASN A 348 -6.08 -10.29 26.99
N SER A 349 -6.66 -11.32 26.38
CA SER A 349 -5.93 -12.26 25.52
C SER A 349 -5.69 -11.68 24.11
N SER A 350 -4.41 -11.36 23.84
CA SER A 350 -3.89 -10.63 22.68
C SER A 350 -3.71 -11.47 21.39
N SER A 351 -4.49 -12.52 21.19
CA SER A 351 -4.34 -13.42 20.03
C SER A 351 -5.26 -13.03 18.87
N ILE A 352 -4.69 -12.85 17.67
CA ILE A 352 -5.42 -12.60 16.40
C ILE A 352 -6.50 -13.68 16.18
N LEU A 353 -6.19 -14.93 16.52
CA LEU A 353 -7.14 -16.04 16.41
C LEU A 353 -8.31 -15.87 17.39
N ALA A 354 -8.06 -15.43 18.63
CA ALA A 354 -9.13 -15.18 19.59
C ALA A 354 -10.03 -14.01 19.17
N SER A 355 -9.46 -12.97 18.55
CA SER A 355 -10.25 -11.87 17.98
C SER A 355 -11.06 -12.31 16.75
N PHE A 356 -10.48 -13.16 15.90
CA PHE A 356 -11.18 -13.78 14.77
C PHE A 356 -12.36 -14.64 15.25
N PHE A 357 -12.15 -15.54 16.21
CA PHE A 357 -13.22 -16.37 16.77
C PHE A 357 -14.28 -15.55 17.52
N ARG A 358 -13.91 -14.49 18.25
CA ARG A 358 -14.89 -13.55 18.83
C ARG A 358 -15.71 -12.80 17.77
N SER A 359 -15.13 -12.56 16.59
CA SER A 359 -15.87 -11.95 15.46
C SER A 359 -16.88 -12.91 14.84
N LEU A 360 -16.61 -14.22 14.89
CA LEU A 360 -17.48 -15.27 14.34
C LEU A 360 -18.49 -15.81 15.37
N LEU A 361 -18.08 -15.86 16.64
CA LEU A 361 -18.82 -16.35 17.80
C LEU A 361 -18.70 -15.30 18.91
N PRO A 362 -19.70 -14.41 19.05
CA PRO A 362 -19.67 -13.33 20.03
C PRO A 362 -19.44 -13.79 21.49
N ASN A 363 -19.67 -15.07 21.79
CA ASN A 363 -19.54 -15.68 23.11
C ASN A 363 -18.23 -16.47 23.32
N TYR A 364 -17.25 -16.37 22.42
CA TYR A 364 -15.98 -17.10 22.55
C TYR A 364 -15.06 -16.45 23.59
N ASP A 365 -14.73 -17.18 24.67
CA ASP A 365 -13.75 -16.77 25.69
C ASP A 365 -12.58 -17.76 25.79
N PRO A 366 -11.37 -17.38 25.35
CA PRO A 366 -10.17 -18.23 25.47
C PRO A 366 -9.64 -18.34 26.89
N ASN A 367 -10.13 -17.53 27.83
CA ASN A 367 -9.77 -17.57 29.25
C ASN A 367 -10.92 -18.09 30.13
N ALA A 368 -11.94 -18.70 29.53
CA ALA A 368 -12.88 -19.51 30.29
C ALA A 368 -12.08 -20.52 31.13
N PRO A 369 -12.44 -20.74 32.40
CA PRO A 369 -11.59 -21.49 33.33
C PRO A 369 -11.20 -22.84 32.75
N GLU A 370 -9.90 -23.13 32.78
CA GLU A 370 -9.39 -24.46 32.49
C GLU A 370 -10.03 -25.43 33.47
N VAL A 371 -10.58 -26.48 32.90
CA VAL A 371 -11.08 -27.67 33.57
C VAL A 371 -9.88 -28.35 34.24
N GLY A 372 -9.48 -27.93 35.45
CA GLY A 372 -8.25 -28.47 36.06
C GLY A 372 -7.81 -28.00 37.46
N THR A 373 -8.36 -26.93 38.04
CA THR A 373 -8.15 -26.66 39.49
C THR A 373 -9.24 -27.32 40.32
N GLU A 374 -8.99 -27.58 41.61
CA GLU A 374 -9.89 -28.35 42.50
C GLU A 374 -11.34 -27.81 42.54
N GLU A 375 -11.57 -26.53 42.21
CA GLU A 375 -12.92 -25.96 42.05
C GLU A 375 -13.60 -26.34 40.71
N GLY A 376 -12.84 -26.68 39.67
CA GLY A 376 -13.34 -27.23 38.41
C GLY A 376 -13.59 -28.75 38.43
N ALA A 377 -12.93 -29.48 39.33
CA ALA A 377 -13.12 -30.92 39.50
C ALA A 377 -14.51 -31.28 40.06
N ALA A 378 -15.10 -30.43 40.91
CA ALA A 378 -16.46 -30.62 41.43
C ALA A 378 -17.54 -30.45 40.36
N ALA A 379 -17.26 -29.74 39.26
CA ALA A 379 -18.18 -29.56 38.14
C ALA A 379 -18.07 -30.69 37.09
N LEU A 380 -17.01 -31.49 37.12
CA LEU A 380 -16.74 -32.58 36.18
C LEU A 380 -17.18 -33.96 36.67
N GLU A 381 -17.38 -34.13 37.98
CA GLU A 381 -17.94 -35.38 38.53
C GLU A 381 -19.36 -35.66 37.98
N GLU A 382 -20.04 -34.67 37.41
CA GLU A 382 -21.29 -34.83 36.65
C GLU A 382 -21.11 -35.26 35.18
N ALA A 383 -19.91 -35.18 34.59
CA ALA A 383 -19.76 -35.21 33.12
C ALA A 383 -18.85 -36.31 32.53
N GLY A 384 -18.12 -37.09 33.35
CA GLY A 384 -17.52 -38.38 32.96
C GLY A 384 -16.69 -38.43 31.67
N ALA A 385 -15.51 -37.80 31.62
CA ALA A 385 -14.62 -37.88 30.46
C ALA A 385 -13.13 -37.98 30.84
N GLU A 386 -12.56 -39.18 30.73
CA GLU A 386 -11.12 -39.46 30.89
C GLU A 386 -10.28 -39.10 29.63
N GLU A 387 -10.87 -38.49 28.59
CA GLU A 387 -10.29 -38.41 27.24
C GLU A 387 -9.50 -37.11 26.96
N GLU A 388 -9.42 -36.17 27.90
CA GLU A 388 -8.87 -34.83 27.66
C GLU A 388 -7.34 -34.72 27.72
N VAL A 389 -6.62 -35.73 28.22
CA VAL A 389 -5.15 -35.73 28.18
C VAL A 389 -4.61 -35.95 26.76
N ARG A 390 -5.43 -36.47 25.83
CA ARG A 390 -5.10 -36.54 24.40
C ARG A 390 -5.24 -35.18 23.67
N ALA A 391 -6.03 -34.25 24.22
CA ALA A 391 -6.46 -33.04 23.53
C ALA A 391 -5.34 -32.00 23.28
N VAL A 392 -4.25 -32.00 24.06
CA VAL A 392 -3.16 -31.02 23.91
C VAL A 392 -2.18 -31.39 22.78
N GLY A 393 -2.00 -32.69 22.53
CA GLY A 393 -1.34 -33.17 21.30
C GLY A 393 -2.23 -32.93 20.07
N ASP A 394 -3.54 -33.14 20.23
CA ASP A 394 -4.55 -32.85 19.23
C ASP A 394 -4.76 -31.35 18.97
N LEU A 395 -4.36 -30.44 19.86
CA LEU A 395 -4.49 -28.99 19.62
C LEU A 395 -3.49 -28.51 18.57
N ARG A 396 -2.26 -29.04 18.56
CA ARG A 396 -1.25 -28.73 17.54
C ARG A 396 -1.54 -29.43 16.22
N ALA A 397 -2.03 -30.67 16.29
CA ALA A 397 -2.55 -31.36 15.11
C ALA A 397 -3.76 -30.61 14.55
N SER A 398 -4.71 -30.18 15.39
CA SER A 398 -5.91 -29.45 14.99
C SER A 398 -5.64 -28.04 14.51
N VAL A 399 -4.57 -27.34 14.88
CA VAL A 399 -4.21 -26.07 14.21
C VAL A 399 -3.77 -26.31 12.76
N ASN A 400 -3.00 -27.36 12.49
CA ASN A 400 -2.67 -27.74 11.12
C ASN A 400 -3.88 -28.33 10.39
N THR A 401 -4.71 -29.12 11.07
CA THR A 401 -5.97 -29.66 10.55
C THR A 401 -7.02 -28.57 10.37
N LEU A 402 -6.95 -27.45 11.11
CA LEU A 402 -7.82 -26.29 11.00
C LEU A 402 -7.31 -25.35 9.93
N LEU A 403 -6.00 -25.21 9.71
CA LEU A 403 -5.47 -24.54 8.53
C LEU A 403 -5.78 -25.34 7.27
N ASP A 404 -5.67 -26.67 7.32
CA ASP A 404 -6.09 -27.56 6.24
C ASP A 404 -7.60 -27.59 6.08
N ALA A 405 -8.40 -27.59 7.16
CA ALA A 405 -9.87 -27.53 7.11
C ALA A 405 -10.37 -26.11 6.79
N MET A 406 -9.62 -25.05 7.10
CA MET A 406 -9.89 -23.70 6.60
C MET A 406 -9.55 -23.67 5.13
N ARG A 407 -8.45 -24.28 4.66
CA ARG A 407 -8.14 -24.44 3.24
C ARG A 407 -9.17 -25.30 2.51
N ASP A 408 -9.70 -26.35 3.14
CA ASP A 408 -10.78 -27.22 2.63
C ASP A 408 -12.14 -26.52 2.67
N LEU A 409 -12.44 -25.74 3.71
CA LEU A 409 -13.66 -24.95 3.82
C LEU A 409 -13.64 -23.81 2.81
N LEU A 410 -12.49 -23.13 2.67
CA LEU A 410 -12.24 -22.04 1.72
C LEU A 410 -12.24 -22.51 0.27
N SER A 411 -11.73 -23.72 -0.03
CA SER A 411 -11.84 -24.35 -1.35
C SER A 411 -13.25 -24.86 -1.65
N ASN A 412 -14.07 -25.13 -0.62
CA ASN A 412 -15.48 -25.49 -0.76
C ASN A 412 -16.44 -24.29 -0.64
N ILE A 413 -15.95 -23.05 -0.51
CA ILE A 413 -16.81 -21.85 -0.65
C ILE A 413 -17.20 -21.70 -2.12
N HIS A 414 -18.33 -22.30 -2.49
CA HIS A 414 -19.03 -21.91 -3.71
C HIS A 414 -19.64 -20.53 -3.48
N LEU A 415 -18.89 -19.50 -3.87
CA LEU A 415 -19.42 -18.16 -4.01
C LEU A 415 -20.50 -18.22 -5.10
N PRO A 416 -21.76 -17.80 -4.84
CA PRO A 416 -22.75 -17.70 -5.91
C PRO A 416 -22.19 -16.81 -7.03
N GLU A 417 -22.26 -17.28 -8.27
CA GLU A 417 -21.92 -16.44 -9.42
C GLU A 417 -22.82 -15.20 -9.41
N PRO A 418 -22.28 -14.00 -9.72
CA PRO A 418 -23.11 -12.82 -9.88
C PRO A 418 -24.17 -13.10 -10.95
N PRO A 419 -25.41 -12.60 -10.81
CA PRO A 419 -26.42 -12.76 -11.85
C PRO A 419 -25.86 -12.20 -13.16
N GLY A 420 -25.72 -13.06 -14.17
CA GLY A 420 -25.22 -12.68 -15.48
C GLY A 420 -26.08 -11.55 -16.06
N ASN A 421 -25.41 -10.55 -16.66
CA ASN A 421 -26.09 -9.56 -17.50
C ASN A 421 -26.76 -10.32 -18.66
N GLU A 422 -28.09 -10.41 -18.67
CA GLU A 422 -28.89 -10.82 -19.84
C GLU A 422 -28.87 -9.72 -20.92
N ALA A 423 -27.68 -9.23 -21.28
CA ALA A 423 -27.50 -8.18 -22.27
C ALA A 423 -26.36 -8.48 -23.26
N ASP A 424 -26.02 -9.75 -23.44
CA ASP A 424 -25.12 -10.20 -24.52
C ASP A 424 -25.43 -11.66 -24.91
N MET A 425 -26.59 -11.86 -25.52
CA MET A 425 -26.95 -13.08 -26.25
C MET A 425 -27.53 -12.67 -27.60
N SER A 426 -26.68 -12.11 -28.44
CA SER A 426 -26.87 -12.13 -29.88
C SER A 426 -25.50 -12.14 -30.55
N GLU A 427 -25.00 -13.31 -30.88
CA GLU A 427 -24.36 -13.50 -32.18
C GLU A 427 -24.34 -14.99 -32.53
N GLU A 428 -24.73 -15.22 -33.77
CA GLU A 428 -25.08 -16.49 -34.40
C GLU A 428 -23.83 -17.33 -34.68
N GLU A 429 -23.88 -18.64 -34.40
CA GLU A 429 -23.15 -19.62 -35.19
C GLU A 429 -24.09 -20.75 -35.61
N ASN A 430 -24.72 -20.54 -36.77
CA ASN A 430 -25.20 -21.61 -37.63
C ASN A 430 -23.99 -22.38 -38.14
N ASN A 431 -23.81 -23.62 -37.69
CA ASN A 431 -23.03 -24.63 -38.39
C ASN A 431 -23.52 -26.03 -37.99
N GLU A 432 -24.45 -26.57 -38.76
CA GLU A 432 -24.64 -28.02 -38.79
C GLU A 432 -24.98 -28.49 -40.21
N TRP A 433 -24.31 -29.58 -40.56
CA TRP A 433 -24.21 -30.20 -41.86
C TRP A 433 -25.48 -31.01 -42.18
N ASP A 434 -26.10 -30.76 -43.33
CA ASP A 434 -26.49 -31.74 -44.38
C ASP A 434 -27.35 -31.08 -45.46
#